data_AF-A0A376ZLE2-F1
#
_entry.id   AF-A0A376ZLE2-F1
#
_cell.length_a   1.000
_cell.length_b   1.000
_cell.length_c   1.000
_cell.angle_alpha   90.00
_cell.angle_beta   90.00
_cell.angle_gamma   90.00
#
_symmetry.space_group_name_H-M   'P 1'
#
loop_
_entity.id
_entity.type
_entity.pdbx_description
1 polymer ?
#
loop_
_entity_poly.entity_id
_entity_poly.type
_entity_poly.pdbx_seq_one_letter_code
_entity_poly.pdbx_strand_id
1 'polypeptide(L)' 'MSLTTGVYGAAGHSSVDVKDDDGSRAGTVRDDAGSLGGYLNLTHTSSGLWADIVAQGTATA' A
#
# COMPACT_ATOMS: atom_id res chain seq x y z
N MET A 1 16.90 13.79 18.92
CA MET A 1 16.35 12.70 18.08
C MET A 1 14.90 12.49 18.48
N SER A 2 14.00 12.37 17.50
CA SER A 2 12.61 11.96 17.70
C SER A 2 12.36 10.68 16.92
N LEU A 3 11.63 9.74 17.53
CA LEU A 3 11.21 8.49 16.93
C LEU A 3 9.70 8.35 17.08
N THR A 4 9.00 8.12 15.98
CA THR A 4 7.57 7.85 15.98
C THR A 4 7.34 6.50 15.30
N THR A 5 6.51 5.67 15.90
CA THR A 5 6.16 4.35 15.37
C THR A 5 4.65 4.17 15.47
N GLY A 6 4.10 3.42 14.51
CA GLY A 6 2.70 3.05 14.53
C GLY A 6 2.42 1.87 13.64
N VAL A 7 1.15 1.47 13.65
CA VAL A 7 0.60 0.41 12.79
C VAL A 7 -0.57 0.96 12.01
N TYR A 8 -0.83 0.40 10.84
CA TYR A 8 -1.96 0.74 9.99
C TYR A 8 -2.53 -0.51 9.33
N GLY A 9 -3.79 -0.40 8.92
CA GLY A 9 -4.47 -1.42 8.12
C GLY A 9 -5.27 -0.77 7.00
N ALA A 10 -5.37 -1.47 5.88
CA ALA A 10 -6.14 -1.02 4.72
C ALA A 10 -6.91 -2.19 4.11
N ALA A 11 -8.05 -1.87 3.48
CA ALA A 11 -8.77 -2.77 2.60
C ALA A 11 -8.96 -2.06 1.26
N GLY A 12 -8.62 -2.74 0.17
CA GLY A 12 -8.73 -2.24 -1.20
C GLY A 12 -9.51 -3.22 -2.05
N HIS A 13 -10.42 -2.69 -2.87
CA HIS A 13 -11.12 -3.43 -3.91
C HIS A 13 -10.80 -2.78 -5.25
N SER A 14 -10.41 -3.59 -6.22
CA SER A 14 -10.14 -3.15 -7.59
C SER A 14 -10.93 -3.98 -8.59
N SER A 15 -11.34 -3.34 -9.68
CA SER A 15 -12.05 -3.98 -10.79
C SER A 15 -11.60 -3.34 -12.09
N VAL A 16 -11.20 -4.16 -13.05
CA VAL A 16 -10.72 -3.72 -14.36
C VAL A 16 -11.47 -4.47 -15.45
N ASP A 17 -12.13 -3.73 -16.34
CA ASP A 17 -12.71 -4.31 -17.55
C ASP A 17 -11.62 -4.56 -18.59
N VAL A 18 -11.50 -5.81 -19.02
CA VAL A 18 -10.57 -6.25 -20.06
C VAL A 18 -11.29 -6.18 -21.41
N LYS A 19 -10.59 -5.62 -22.39
CA LYS A 19 -11.03 -5.56 -23.78
C LYS A 19 -10.11 -6.43 -24.64
N ASP A 20 -10.65 -6.99 -25.70
CA ASP A 20 -9.86 -7.60 -26.76
C ASP A 20 -9.15 -6.51 -27.58
N ASP A 21 -8.17 -6.91 -28.40
CA ASP A 21 -7.39 -5.98 -29.23
C ASP A 21 -8.24 -5.19 -30.23
N ASP A 22 -9.41 -5.72 -30.59
CA ASP A 22 -10.41 -5.04 -31.43
C ASP A 22 -11.31 -4.05 -30.66
N GLY A 23 -11.09 -3.91 -29.35
CA GLY A 23 -11.83 -3.02 -28.45
C GLY A 23 -13.15 -3.60 -27.93
N SER A 24 -13.53 -4.83 -28.31
CA SER A 24 -14.70 -5.51 -27.78
C SER A 24 -14.46 -6.00 -26.34
N ARG A 25 -15.52 -6.31 -25.59
CA ARG A 25 -15.40 -6.66 -24.16
C ARG A 25 -14.99 -8.12 -23.99
N ALA A 26 -13.81 -8.35 -23.42
CA ALA A 26 -13.30 -9.68 -23.10
C ALA A 26 -13.77 -10.17 -21.72
N GLY A 27 -13.85 -9.28 -20.73
CA GLY A 27 -14.27 -9.65 -19.37
C GLY A 27 -13.98 -8.59 -18.31
N THR A 28 -14.04 -8.96 -17.04
CA THR A 28 -13.70 -8.09 -15.90
C THR A 28 -12.84 -8.87 -14.91
N VAL A 29 -11.68 -8.32 -14.52
CA VAL A 29 -10.82 -8.82 -13.44
C VAL A 29 -11.18 -8.07 -12.16
N ARG A 30 -11.34 -8.78 -11.04
CA ARG A 30 -11.58 -8.20 -9.71
C ARG A 30 -10.55 -8.73 -8.73
N ASP A 31 -10.16 -7.87 -7.80
CA ASP A 31 -9.25 -8.21 -6.71
C ASP A 31 -9.65 -7.47 -5.43
N ASP A 32 -9.72 -8.22 -4.33
CA ASP A 32 -9.96 -7.74 -2.98
C ASP A 32 -8.72 -8.03 -2.15
N ALA A 33 -8.08 -6.96 -1.66
CA ALA A 33 -6.83 -7.04 -0.92
C ALA A 33 -6.95 -6.35 0.44
N GLY A 34 -6.55 -7.06 1.50
CA GLY A 34 -6.33 -6.50 2.82
C GLY A 34 -4.84 -6.34 3.09
N SER A 35 -4.44 -5.22 3.70
CA SER A 35 -3.06 -5.03 4.14
C SER A 35 -2.98 -4.62 5.61
N LEU A 36 -1.91 -5.07 6.27
CA LEU A 36 -1.52 -4.65 7.61
C LEU A 36 -0.04 -4.32 7.59
N GLY A 37 0.31 -3.18 8.19
CA GLY A 37 1.68 -2.70 8.19
C GLY A 37 2.03 -1.89 9.41
N GLY A 38 3.32 -1.65 9.57
CA GLY A 38 3.90 -0.79 10.58
C GLY A 38 4.84 0.22 9.95
N TYR A 39 5.07 1.32 10.66
CA TYR A 39 6.02 2.34 10.25
C TYR A 39 6.89 2.80 11.41
N LEU A 40 8.08 3.30 11.05
CA LEU A 40 9.06 3.89 11.94
C LEU A 40 9.65 5.15 11.29
N ASN A 41 9.33 6.30 11.86
CA ASN A 41 9.84 7.60 11.41
C ASN A 41 10.86 8.13 12.42
N LEU A 42 12.09 8.42 11.95
CA LEU A 42 13.20 8.93 12.73
C LEU A 42 13.59 10.33 12.26
N THR A 43 13.73 11.28 13.19
CA THR A 43 14.19 12.65 12.89
C THR A 43 15.33 13.05 13.82
N HIS A 44 16.46 13.46 13.24
CA HIS A 44 17.59 14.03 13.96
C HIS A 44 17.49 15.55 13.96
N THR A 45 16.93 16.11 15.03
CA THR A 45 16.59 17.54 15.16
C THR A 45 17.76 18.51 15.00
N SER A 46 18.98 18.12 15.36
CA SER A 46 20.16 18.99 15.23
C SER A 46 20.73 19.05 13.83
N SER A 47 20.63 17.97 13.05
CA SER A 47 21.14 17.92 11.67
C SER A 47 20.05 18.06 10.61
N GLY A 48 18.77 18.02 10.99
CA GLY A 48 17.64 18.01 10.07
C GLY A 48 17.48 16.71 9.26
N LEU A 49 18.30 15.69 9.53
CA LEU A 49 18.21 14.41 8.83
C LEU A 49 16.97 13.64 9.29
N TRP A 50 16.36 12.91 8.37
CA TRP A 50 15.19 12.09 8.64
C TRP A 50 15.25 10.78 7.85
N ALA A 51 14.58 9.77 8.36
CA ALA A 51 14.43 8.47 7.71
C ALA A 51 13.07 7.87 8.08
N ASP A 52 12.44 7.20 7.12
CA ASP A 52 11.19 6.46 7.31
C ASP A 52 11.39 5.00 6.89
N ILE A 53 10.80 4.08 7.65
CA ILE A 53 10.81 2.64 7.37
C ILE A 53 9.38 2.15 7.46
N VAL A 54 8.93 1.49 6.39
CA VAL A 54 7.59 0.89 6.32
C VAL A 54 7.72 -0.59 6.01
N ALA A 55 6.97 -1.41 6.74
CA ALA A 55 6.82 -2.83 6.44
C ALA A 55 5.33 -3.17 6.37
N GLN A 56 4.90 -3.83 5.30
CA GLN A 56 3.50 -4.19 5.07
C GLN A 56 3.39 -5.63 4.56
N GLY A 57 2.45 -6.39 5.13
CA GLY A 57 1.96 -7.63 4.55
C GLY A 57 0.61 -7.41 3.88
N THR A 58 0.41 -8.01 2.71
CA THR A 58 -0.85 -7.95 1.96
C THR A 58 -1.37 -9.37 1.75
N ALA A 59 -2.67 -9.59 1.95
CA ALA A 59 -3.37 -10.81 1.62
C ALA A 59 -4.53 -10.49 0.67
N THR A 60 -4.69 -11.32 -0.35
CA THR A 60 -5.82 -11.26 -1.30
C THR A 60 -6.85 -12.33 -0.93
N ALA A 61 -8.13 -12.04 -1.10
CA ALA A 61 -9.24 -12.96 -0.83
C ALA A 61 -9.38 -14.07 -1.88
#